data_AF-A0A146JZC3-F1
#
_entry.id   AF-A0A146JZC3-F1
#
_cell.length_a   1.000
_cell.length_b   1.000
_cell.length_c   1.000
_cell.angle_alpha   90.00
_cell.angle_beta   90.00
_cell.angle_gamma   90.00
#
_symmetry.space_group_name_H-M   'P 1'
#
loop_
_entity.id
_entity.type
_entity.pdbx_description
1 polymer ?
#
loop_
_entity_poly.entity_id
_entity_poly.type
_entity_poly.pdbx_seq_one_letter_code
_entity_poly.pdbx_strand_id
1 'polypeptide(L)'
;QLWENKKWGRSFEPNQAPTNIQNLGLCMNKAVDILDISHLSNCSGLLLNETVRHVKINLTNFGNQHEDVSGFKLYRDIQTQDTLRGISSVQIIEFVSTNNSEICAFSDFPKLHTVVLHEKVGWRILNQILAQPALKHLYIGCLKLIFCDKNIIKVEIDQTYSKQTFQQPELEQEMSKLHISQSKQGITDVTDLRVYNLQTIVDAKCDYQNQVITTAEHNLVKKIDNITQKIEQIESKLTQDSEFFCSGLQQSDQNITKLYLQIQQNHQIQTKLVENLQTQMNTQQQVILDKVNQNAQQVQKQIEGLEERFSVVQSNVQQILDFLKSSK
;
A
#
# COMPACT_ATOMS: atom_id res chain seq x y z
N GLN A 1 -9.59 66.16 -32.32
CA GLN A 1 -9.18 65.63 -31.00
C GLN A 1 -10.31 65.68 -29.96
N LEU A 2 -11.54 65.23 -30.27
CA LEU A 2 -12.64 65.20 -29.29
C LEU A 2 -13.61 64.01 -29.49
N TRP A 3 -13.16 62.93 -30.15
CA TRP A 3 -14.04 61.80 -30.49
C TRP A 3 -13.41 60.40 -30.36
N GLU A 4 -12.23 60.28 -29.71
CA GLU A 4 -11.63 58.97 -29.34
C GLU A 4 -12.04 58.51 -27.93
N ASN A 5 -12.85 59.28 -27.19
CA ASN A 5 -13.30 59.00 -25.81
C ASN A 5 -14.80 58.61 -25.67
N LYS A 6 -15.44 58.11 -26.73
CA LYS A 6 -16.88 57.77 -26.66
C LYS A 6 -17.13 56.35 -26.11
N LYS A 7 -17.22 56.24 -24.78
CA LYS A 7 -17.62 55.04 -24.02
C LYS A 7 -19.12 54.68 -24.02
N TRP A 8 -19.96 55.34 -24.82
CA TRP A 8 -21.39 55.02 -24.90
C TRP A 8 -21.83 55.06 -26.36
N GLY A 9 -21.98 53.89 -26.98
CA GLY A 9 -22.49 53.72 -28.34
C GLY A 9 -24.01 53.96 -28.37
N ARG A 10 -24.50 54.50 -29.48
CA ARG A 10 -25.93 54.76 -29.73
C ARG A 10 -26.75 53.48 -29.51
N SER A 11 -27.92 53.61 -28.87
CA SER A 11 -28.89 52.55 -28.55
C SER A 11 -28.88 51.36 -29.51
N PHE A 12 -28.59 50.16 -28.99
CA PHE A 12 -28.71 48.91 -29.74
C PHE A 12 -29.95 48.15 -29.27
N GLU A 13 -30.68 47.53 -30.19
CA GLU A 13 -31.59 46.45 -29.79
C GLU A 13 -30.74 45.29 -29.22
N PRO A 14 -31.19 44.59 -28.16
CA PRO A 14 -30.37 43.63 -27.43
C PRO A 14 -29.74 42.51 -28.28
N ASN A 15 -30.41 42.11 -29.35
CA ASN A 15 -29.98 41.08 -30.30
C ASN A 15 -29.06 41.60 -31.41
N GLN A 16 -28.78 42.91 -31.44
CA GLN A 16 -27.95 43.58 -32.44
C GLN A 16 -26.61 44.06 -31.86
N ALA A 17 -26.36 43.85 -30.56
CA ALA A 17 -25.15 44.27 -29.89
C ALA A 17 -23.94 43.38 -30.31
N PRO A 18 -22.83 43.98 -30.80
CA PRO A 18 -21.61 43.23 -31.07
C PRO A 18 -21.08 42.49 -29.83
N THR A 19 -20.61 41.24 -30.03
CA THR A 19 -20.14 40.33 -28.98
C THR A 19 -18.94 40.85 -28.16
N ASN A 20 -18.16 41.78 -28.71
CA ASN A 20 -16.92 42.31 -28.11
C ASN A 20 -17.07 43.71 -27.47
N ILE A 21 -18.30 44.18 -27.18
CA ILE A 21 -18.51 45.48 -26.53
C ILE A 21 -18.08 45.42 -25.06
N GLN A 22 -17.28 46.40 -24.63
CA GLN A 22 -16.75 46.52 -23.25
C GLN A 22 -17.64 47.35 -22.31
N ASN A 23 -18.44 48.27 -22.82
CA ASN A 23 -19.39 49.07 -22.02
C ASN A 23 -20.66 49.21 -22.85
N LEU A 24 -21.78 48.67 -22.37
CA LEU A 24 -23.03 48.64 -23.13
C LEU A 24 -24.14 49.38 -22.38
N GLY A 25 -24.38 50.63 -22.77
CA GLY A 25 -25.63 51.30 -22.45
C GLY A 25 -26.75 50.79 -23.35
N LEU A 26 -27.57 49.86 -22.87
CA LEU A 26 -28.80 49.47 -23.57
C LEU A 26 -29.92 50.48 -23.30
N CYS A 27 -29.93 51.56 -24.06
CA CYS A 27 -31.10 52.43 -24.14
C CYS A 27 -32.18 51.73 -24.98
N MET A 28 -32.97 50.86 -24.34
CA MET A 28 -34.16 50.29 -24.97
C MET A 28 -35.24 51.36 -25.08
N ASN A 29 -35.91 51.42 -26.23
CA ASN A 29 -36.98 52.39 -26.50
C ASN A 29 -38.40 51.80 -26.30
N LYS A 30 -38.49 50.54 -25.87
CA LYS A 30 -39.74 49.80 -25.66
C LYS A 30 -39.61 48.82 -24.51
N ALA A 31 -40.74 48.47 -23.93
CA ALA A 31 -40.88 47.36 -23.00
C ALA A 31 -40.50 46.03 -23.67
N VAL A 32 -39.75 45.19 -22.95
CA VAL A 32 -39.34 43.86 -23.44
C VAL A 32 -39.65 42.81 -22.37
N ASP A 33 -40.21 41.67 -22.77
CA ASP A 33 -40.50 40.59 -21.81
C ASP A 33 -39.21 39.89 -21.36
N ILE A 34 -38.35 39.54 -22.33
CA ILE A 34 -37.05 38.89 -22.09
C ILE A 34 -35.94 39.68 -22.77
N LEU A 35 -35.02 40.19 -21.97
CA LEU A 35 -33.77 40.80 -22.40
C LEU A 35 -32.67 39.74 -22.31
N ASP A 36 -32.27 39.16 -23.45
CA ASP A 36 -31.18 38.19 -23.51
C ASP A 36 -29.88 38.82 -24.03
N ILE A 37 -28.96 39.04 -23.10
CA ILE A 37 -27.61 39.54 -23.35
C ILE A 37 -26.54 38.53 -22.87
N SER A 38 -26.91 37.26 -22.74
CA SER A 38 -26.02 36.19 -22.29
C SER A 38 -24.83 35.93 -23.22
N HIS A 39 -24.94 36.35 -24.49
CA HIS A 39 -23.85 36.27 -25.46
C HIS A 39 -22.76 37.33 -25.25
N LEU A 40 -23.00 38.35 -24.42
CA LEU A 40 -22.08 39.46 -24.18
C LEU A 40 -21.18 39.18 -22.96
N SER A 41 -20.01 38.59 -23.19
CA SER A 41 -19.06 38.21 -22.13
C SER A 41 -18.30 39.39 -21.51
N ASN A 42 -18.28 40.55 -22.17
CA ASN A 42 -17.50 41.74 -21.79
C ASN A 42 -18.37 42.97 -21.42
N CYS A 43 -19.69 42.79 -21.25
CA CYS A 43 -20.54 43.87 -20.75
C CYS A 43 -20.09 44.24 -19.33
N SER A 44 -19.90 45.52 -19.00
CA SER A 44 -19.44 45.97 -17.67
C SER A 44 -20.50 46.79 -16.90
N GLY A 45 -21.60 47.14 -17.56
CA GLY A 45 -22.67 47.94 -16.99
C GLY A 45 -23.91 47.85 -17.87
N LEU A 46 -25.08 47.87 -17.24
CA LEU A 46 -26.38 47.80 -17.90
C LEU A 46 -27.25 48.94 -17.40
N LEU A 47 -27.84 49.70 -18.33
CA LEU A 47 -28.83 50.73 -18.03
C LEU A 47 -30.19 50.23 -18.54
N LEU A 48 -31.22 50.25 -17.70
CA LEU A 48 -32.57 49.82 -18.08
C LEU A 48 -33.53 51.01 -17.95
N ASN A 49 -33.81 51.68 -19.08
CA ASN A 49 -34.73 52.83 -19.11
C ASN A 49 -36.21 52.41 -19.24
N GLU A 50 -36.45 51.22 -19.79
CA GLU A 50 -37.80 50.70 -20.05
C GLU A 50 -38.06 49.42 -19.26
N THR A 51 -39.33 49.01 -19.19
CA THR A 51 -39.72 47.83 -18.41
C THR A 51 -39.17 46.54 -19.01
N VAL A 52 -38.50 45.74 -18.18
CA VAL A 52 -38.01 44.41 -18.52
C VAL A 52 -38.42 43.44 -17.43
N ARG A 53 -39.14 42.38 -17.79
CA ARG A 53 -39.56 41.36 -16.82
C ARG A 53 -38.42 40.39 -16.50
N HIS A 54 -37.71 39.94 -17.52
CA HIS A 54 -36.71 38.88 -17.42
C HIS A 54 -35.39 39.28 -18.08
N VAL A 55 -34.29 39.23 -17.35
CA VAL A 55 -32.94 39.53 -17.85
C VAL A 55 -32.08 38.26 -17.84
N LYS A 56 -31.48 37.91 -18.98
CA LYS A 56 -30.43 36.88 -19.06
C LYS A 56 -29.10 37.53 -19.33
N ILE A 57 -28.11 37.26 -18.50
CA ILE A 57 -26.82 37.94 -18.56
C ILE A 57 -25.64 37.00 -18.32
N ASN A 58 -24.51 37.35 -18.90
CA ASN A 58 -23.22 36.70 -18.70
C ASN A 58 -22.26 37.70 -18.03
N LEU A 59 -21.61 37.27 -16.94
CA LEU A 59 -20.80 38.12 -16.08
C LEU A 59 -19.30 37.84 -16.12
N THR A 60 -18.82 37.20 -17.19
CA THR A 60 -17.48 36.61 -17.28
C THR A 60 -16.31 37.63 -17.22
N ASN A 61 -16.50 38.94 -17.39
CA ASN A 61 -15.37 39.91 -17.39
C ASN A 61 -15.64 41.28 -16.70
N PHE A 62 -16.52 41.35 -15.70
CA PHE A 62 -16.90 42.62 -15.04
C PHE A 62 -15.82 43.29 -14.15
N GLY A 63 -14.63 42.70 -14.02
CA GLY A 63 -13.61 43.10 -13.04
C GLY A 63 -12.52 44.05 -13.53
N ASN A 64 -12.24 44.11 -14.84
CA ASN A 64 -10.89 44.53 -15.25
C ASN A 64 -10.66 46.00 -15.60
N GLN A 65 -11.66 46.89 -15.73
CA GLN A 65 -11.40 48.22 -16.31
C GLN A 65 -12.28 49.39 -15.81
N HIS A 66 -12.12 49.78 -14.54
CA HIS A 66 -12.13 51.20 -14.08
C HIS A 66 -11.95 51.27 -12.55
N GLU A 67 -11.07 52.15 -12.06
CA GLU A 67 -10.79 52.33 -10.61
C GLU A 67 -12.03 52.73 -9.77
N ASP A 68 -13.11 53.25 -10.39
CA ASP A 68 -14.35 53.65 -9.71
C ASP A 68 -15.57 52.72 -9.96
N VAL A 69 -15.44 51.72 -10.84
CA VAL A 69 -16.57 50.86 -11.24
C VAL A 69 -16.12 49.42 -11.47
N SER A 70 -15.70 48.73 -10.40
CA SER A 70 -15.60 47.26 -10.42
C SER A 70 -16.98 46.64 -10.13
N GLY A 71 -17.43 45.70 -10.98
CA GLY A 71 -18.63 44.88 -10.78
C GLY A 71 -19.88 45.24 -11.61
N PHE A 72 -20.87 44.34 -11.64
CA PHE A 72 -22.16 44.53 -12.32
C PHE A 72 -23.02 45.58 -11.59
N LYS A 73 -22.93 46.84 -11.99
CA LYS A 73 -23.83 47.89 -11.49
C LYS A 73 -24.95 48.13 -12.50
N LEU A 74 -26.20 47.94 -12.07
CA LEU A 74 -27.35 48.54 -12.73
C LEU A 74 -27.48 49.97 -12.23
N TYR A 75 -27.13 50.91 -13.11
CA TYR A 75 -27.10 52.32 -12.75
C TYR A 75 -28.51 52.81 -12.44
N ARG A 76 -28.69 53.27 -11.20
CA ARG A 76 -29.81 54.11 -10.80
C ARG A 76 -29.33 55.54 -10.97
N ASP A 77 -29.66 56.18 -12.09
CA ASP A 77 -29.37 57.61 -12.22
C ASP A 77 -30.24 58.35 -11.20
N ILE A 78 -29.60 59.07 -10.28
CA ILE A 78 -30.24 59.76 -9.16
C ILE A 78 -30.96 61.03 -9.67
N GLN A 79 -30.75 61.41 -10.93
CA GLN A 79 -31.28 62.65 -11.49
C GLN A 79 -32.60 62.52 -12.27
N THR A 80 -33.09 61.31 -12.60
CA THR A 80 -34.37 61.17 -13.33
C THR A 80 -35.25 60.04 -12.78
N GLN A 81 -36.56 60.29 -12.61
CA GLN A 81 -37.53 59.29 -12.15
C GLN A 81 -37.70 58.11 -13.12
N ASP A 82 -37.30 58.26 -14.38
CA ASP A 82 -37.52 57.26 -15.43
C ASP A 82 -36.54 56.06 -15.32
N THR A 83 -35.32 56.25 -14.81
CA THR A 83 -34.35 55.16 -14.59
C THR A 83 -34.78 54.18 -13.47
N LEU A 84 -35.77 54.55 -12.66
CA LEU A 84 -36.38 53.66 -11.68
C LEU A 84 -37.33 52.64 -12.32
N ARG A 85 -37.84 52.88 -13.54
CA ARG A 85 -38.87 52.00 -14.15
C ARG A 85 -38.32 50.64 -14.55
N GLY A 86 -37.15 50.60 -15.18
CA GLY A 86 -36.54 49.35 -15.64
C GLY A 86 -36.18 48.44 -14.48
N ILE A 87 -35.36 48.91 -13.53
CA ILE A 87 -34.96 48.15 -12.33
C ILE A 87 -36.18 47.70 -11.52
N SER A 88 -37.19 48.57 -11.35
CA SER A 88 -38.40 48.23 -10.58
C SER A 88 -39.34 47.26 -11.29
N SER A 89 -39.06 46.90 -12.54
CA SER A 89 -39.86 45.95 -13.33
C SER A 89 -39.26 44.55 -13.41
N VAL A 90 -37.96 44.40 -13.11
CA VAL A 90 -37.26 43.11 -13.20
C VAL A 90 -37.81 42.14 -12.16
N GLN A 91 -38.25 40.98 -12.64
CA GLN A 91 -38.82 39.89 -11.86
C GLN A 91 -37.93 38.64 -11.85
N ILE A 92 -37.20 38.43 -12.95
CA ILE A 92 -36.36 37.24 -13.16
C ILE A 92 -34.98 37.67 -13.66
N ILE A 93 -33.92 37.13 -13.06
CA ILE A 93 -32.55 37.29 -13.57
C ILE A 93 -31.90 35.91 -13.72
N GLU A 94 -31.41 35.60 -14.91
CA GLU A 94 -30.59 34.41 -15.20
C GLU A 94 -29.13 34.81 -15.38
N PHE A 95 -28.25 34.16 -14.63
CA PHE A 95 -26.80 34.26 -14.75
C PHE A 95 -26.25 33.03 -15.48
N VAL A 96 -25.94 33.21 -16.76
CA VAL A 96 -25.53 32.13 -17.66
C VAL A 96 -24.07 31.72 -17.44
N SER A 97 -23.20 32.67 -17.09
CA SER A 97 -21.83 32.37 -16.64
C SER A 97 -21.30 33.44 -15.70
N THR A 98 -20.56 33.02 -14.67
CA THR A 98 -20.02 33.89 -13.61
C THR A 98 -18.64 33.41 -13.18
N ASN A 99 -17.62 33.61 -14.02
CA ASN A 99 -16.26 33.15 -13.71
C ASN A 99 -15.52 33.98 -12.64
N ASN A 100 -16.13 35.02 -12.05
CA ASN A 100 -15.37 36.00 -11.27
C ASN A 100 -16.01 36.38 -9.93
N SER A 101 -15.17 36.35 -8.90
CA SER A 101 -15.35 36.73 -7.49
C SER A 101 -15.69 38.21 -7.23
N GLU A 102 -16.03 38.99 -8.26
CA GLU A 102 -15.90 40.45 -8.25
C GLU A 102 -17.18 41.24 -8.59
N ILE A 103 -18.37 40.65 -8.52
CA ILE A 103 -19.59 41.50 -8.49
C ILE A 103 -19.61 42.22 -7.13
N CYS A 104 -19.18 43.47 -7.15
CA CYS A 104 -19.09 44.29 -5.95
C CYS A 104 -20.45 44.79 -5.44
N ALA A 105 -21.48 44.85 -6.29
CA ALA A 105 -22.83 45.31 -5.96
C ALA A 105 -23.88 44.62 -6.84
N PHE A 106 -25.00 44.19 -6.26
CA PHE A 106 -26.20 43.69 -6.91
C PHE A 106 -27.35 44.58 -6.42
N SER A 107 -27.98 45.30 -7.35
CA SER A 107 -28.93 46.35 -7.01
C SER A 107 -30.15 45.80 -6.26
N ASP A 108 -30.82 46.65 -5.48
CA ASP A 108 -32.13 46.30 -4.93
C ASP A 108 -33.16 46.29 -6.06
N PHE A 109 -33.75 45.12 -6.31
CA PHE A 109 -34.83 44.94 -7.28
C PHE A 109 -36.14 44.66 -6.53
N PRO A 110 -37.04 45.66 -6.41
CA PRO A 110 -38.25 45.52 -5.60
C PRO A 110 -39.19 44.38 -6.02
N LYS A 111 -39.14 43.94 -7.28
CA LYS A 111 -39.99 42.88 -7.83
C LYS A 111 -39.25 41.58 -8.15
N LEU A 112 -37.94 41.51 -7.92
CA LEU A 112 -37.14 40.34 -8.24
C LEU A 112 -37.51 39.19 -7.32
N HIS A 113 -38.20 38.21 -7.89
CA HIS A 113 -38.65 37.04 -7.15
C HIS A 113 -37.96 35.75 -7.59
N THR A 114 -37.33 35.74 -8.76
CA THR A 114 -36.60 34.56 -9.27
C THR A 114 -35.20 34.93 -9.69
N VAL A 115 -34.21 34.21 -9.17
CA VAL A 115 -32.84 34.26 -9.67
C VAL A 115 -32.41 32.87 -10.11
N VAL A 116 -31.69 32.78 -11.23
CA VAL A 116 -31.20 31.52 -11.78
C VAL A 116 -29.69 31.60 -11.95
N LEU A 117 -29.00 30.59 -11.42
CA LEU A 117 -27.57 30.42 -11.52
C LEU A 117 -27.31 29.18 -12.37
N HIS A 118 -26.65 29.34 -13.51
CA HIS A 118 -26.22 28.22 -14.35
C HIS A 118 -24.82 27.70 -13.96
N GLU A 119 -24.09 28.48 -13.17
CA GLU A 119 -22.75 28.15 -12.65
C GLU A 119 -22.63 28.60 -11.19
N LYS A 120 -21.57 28.14 -10.52
CA LYS A 120 -21.25 28.53 -9.15
C LYS A 120 -20.93 30.03 -9.08
N VAL A 121 -21.51 30.71 -8.09
CA VAL A 121 -21.20 32.11 -7.76
C VAL A 121 -20.42 32.21 -6.45
N GLY A 122 -19.67 33.31 -6.28
CA GLY A 122 -19.02 33.63 -5.01
C GLY A 122 -20.03 34.04 -3.92
N TRP A 123 -19.69 33.77 -2.65
CA TRP A 123 -20.55 34.04 -1.49
C TRP A 123 -21.06 35.49 -1.39
N ARG A 124 -20.24 36.47 -1.77
CA ARG A 124 -20.62 37.90 -1.75
C ARG A 124 -21.84 38.20 -2.64
N ILE A 125 -21.93 37.56 -3.80
CA ILE A 125 -23.04 37.71 -4.75
C ILE A 125 -24.27 37.05 -4.19
N LEU A 126 -24.08 35.82 -3.72
CA LEU A 126 -25.14 35.02 -3.16
C LEU A 126 -25.82 35.73 -1.99
N ASN A 127 -25.06 36.33 -1.06
CA ASN A 127 -25.64 37.13 0.02
C ASN A 127 -26.52 38.29 -0.46
N GLN A 128 -26.13 38.95 -1.55
CA GLN A 128 -26.91 40.06 -2.11
C GLN A 128 -28.17 39.57 -2.85
N ILE A 129 -28.12 38.38 -3.46
CA ILE A 129 -29.30 37.70 -4.01
C ILE A 129 -30.26 37.34 -2.87
N LEU A 130 -29.75 36.72 -1.80
CA LEU A 130 -30.54 36.33 -0.63
C LEU A 130 -31.13 37.52 0.13
N ALA A 131 -30.50 38.70 0.03
CA ALA A 131 -30.99 39.93 0.63
C ALA A 131 -32.18 40.55 -0.12
N GLN A 132 -32.49 40.11 -1.34
CA GLN A 132 -33.55 40.72 -2.16
C GLN A 132 -34.92 40.60 -1.48
N PRO A 133 -35.68 41.70 -1.39
CA PRO A 133 -36.88 41.76 -0.55
C PRO A 133 -38.02 40.88 -1.07
N ALA A 134 -38.09 40.65 -2.37
CA ALA A 134 -39.16 39.89 -3.02
C ALA A 134 -38.73 38.48 -3.46
N LEU A 135 -37.53 38.01 -3.07
CA LEU A 135 -37.01 36.71 -3.50
C LEU A 135 -37.92 35.57 -3.04
N LYS A 136 -38.39 34.77 -4.00
CA LYS A 136 -39.20 33.57 -3.77
C LYS A 136 -38.53 32.32 -4.27
N HIS A 137 -37.70 32.44 -5.31
CA HIS A 137 -37.09 31.30 -6.00
C HIS A 137 -35.61 31.59 -6.31
N LEU A 138 -34.73 30.67 -5.92
CA LEU A 138 -33.35 30.63 -6.37
C LEU A 138 -33.10 29.29 -7.06
N TYR A 139 -32.73 29.33 -8.33
CA TYR A 139 -32.31 28.16 -9.08
C TYR A 139 -30.79 28.06 -9.09
N ILE A 140 -30.29 26.85 -8.82
CA ILE A 140 -28.88 26.47 -8.82
C ILE A 140 -28.79 25.26 -9.73
N GLY A 141 -28.60 25.53 -11.02
CA GLY A 141 -28.80 24.53 -12.05
C GLY A 141 -30.26 24.08 -12.05
N CYS A 142 -30.52 22.77 -11.96
CA CYS A 142 -31.87 22.21 -11.87
C CYS A 142 -32.43 22.14 -10.44
N LEU A 143 -31.69 22.62 -9.44
CA LEU A 143 -32.16 22.69 -8.05
C LEU A 143 -32.88 24.01 -7.81
N LYS A 144 -34.13 23.97 -7.37
CA LYS A 144 -34.94 25.16 -7.04
C LYS A 144 -35.16 25.25 -5.54
N LEU A 145 -34.67 26.34 -4.98
CA LEU A 145 -34.88 26.73 -3.59
C LEU A 145 -36.05 27.70 -3.53
N ILE A 146 -37.02 27.41 -2.67
CA ILE A 146 -38.21 28.24 -2.47
C ILE A 146 -38.10 28.93 -1.12
N PHE A 147 -38.31 30.25 -1.11
CA PHE A 147 -38.13 31.11 0.05
C PHE A 147 -39.47 31.66 0.57
N CYS A 148 -39.57 31.79 1.88
CA CYS A 148 -40.56 32.58 2.59
C CYS A 148 -39.87 33.33 3.73
N ASP A 149 -40.10 34.63 3.84
CA ASP A 149 -39.48 35.49 4.87
C ASP A 149 -37.95 35.28 5.00
N LYS A 150 -37.26 35.24 3.85
CA LYS A 150 -35.81 35.02 3.70
C LYS A 150 -35.29 33.65 4.16
N ASN A 151 -36.17 32.75 4.58
CA ASN A 151 -35.80 31.37 4.90
C ASN A 151 -36.14 30.47 3.72
N ILE A 152 -35.26 29.51 3.44
CA ILE A 152 -35.59 28.42 2.51
C ILE A 152 -36.68 27.60 3.21
N ILE A 153 -37.80 27.33 2.53
CA ILE A 153 -38.91 26.52 3.07
C ILE A 153 -39.09 25.21 2.33
N LYS A 154 -38.62 25.13 1.08
CA LYS A 154 -38.73 23.94 0.24
C LYS A 154 -37.58 23.92 -0.77
N VAL A 155 -37.14 22.72 -1.09
CA VAL A 155 -36.17 22.45 -2.15
C VAL A 155 -36.79 21.43 -3.10
N GLU A 156 -36.78 21.70 -4.40
CA GLU A 156 -37.29 20.80 -5.42
C GLU A 156 -36.39 20.75 -6.66
N ILE A 157 -36.50 19.69 -7.45
CA ILE A 157 -35.84 19.63 -8.76
C ILE A 157 -36.80 20.22 -9.79
N ASP A 158 -36.34 21.22 -10.51
CA ASP A 158 -37.08 21.93 -11.55
C ASP A 158 -36.13 22.17 -12.74
N GLN A 159 -36.40 21.47 -13.83
CA GLN A 159 -35.57 21.48 -15.04
C GLN A 159 -35.93 22.59 -16.03
N THR A 160 -36.74 23.57 -15.62
CA THR A 160 -37.16 24.69 -16.48
C THR A 160 -35.97 25.46 -17.05
N TYR A 161 -34.90 25.65 -16.26
CA TYR A 161 -33.74 26.47 -16.64
C TYR A 161 -32.47 25.66 -16.94
N SER A 162 -32.26 24.53 -16.28
CA SER A 162 -31.09 23.68 -16.50
C SER A 162 -31.41 22.21 -16.24
N LYS A 163 -30.64 21.31 -16.84
CA LYS A 163 -30.68 19.87 -16.55
C LYS A 163 -29.58 19.42 -15.58
N GLN A 164 -28.60 20.28 -15.33
CA GLN A 164 -27.42 19.97 -14.53
C GLN A 164 -27.59 20.50 -13.12
N THR A 165 -27.12 19.76 -12.13
CA THR A 165 -26.88 20.28 -10.78
C THR A 165 -25.41 20.68 -10.66
N PHE A 166 -25.13 21.67 -9.81
CA PHE A 166 -23.78 21.97 -9.37
C PHE A 166 -23.79 22.29 -7.87
N GLN A 167 -22.64 22.10 -7.22
CA GLN A 167 -22.51 22.30 -5.78
C GLN A 167 -22.31 23.78 -5.44
N GLN A 168 -23.03 24.23 -4.40
CA GLN A 168 -22.88 25.56 -3.81
C GLN A 168 -22.74 25.39 -2.29
N PRO A 169 -21.52 25.14 -1.79
CA PRO A 169 -21.27 24.72 -0.40
C PRO A 169 -21.89 25.61 0.66
N GLU A 170 -21.98 26.91 0.38
CA GLU A 170 -22.48 27.90 1.32
C GLU A 170 -24.00 27.80 1.58
N LEU A 171 -24.75 27.15 0.69
CA LEU A 171 -26.18 26.86 0.88
C LEU A 171 -26.44 25.44 1.36
N GLU A 172 -25.47 24.53 1.24
CA GLU A 172 -25.60 23.13 1.66
C GLU A 172 -25.89 23.03 3.15
N GLN A 173 -25.26 23.89 3.96
CA GLN A 173 -25.51 23.94 5.40
C GLN A 173 -26.93 24.41 5.73
N GLU A 174 -27.48 25.40 5.03
CA GLU A 174 -28.85 25.88 5.27
C GLU A 174 -29.89 24.88 4.75
N MET A 175 -29.66 24.27 3.59
CA MET A 175 -30.49 23.18 3.08
C MET A 175 -30.52 21.99 4.05
N SER A 176 -29.41 21.73 4.75
CA SER A 176 -29.33 20.65 5.75
C SER A 176 -30.17 20.88 7.01
N LYS A 177 -30.53 22.14 7.31
CA LYS A 177 -31.34 22.52 8.49
C LYS A 177 -32.84 22.34 8.29
N LEU A 178 -33.29 22.13 7.04
CA LEU A 178 -34.71 21.99 6.73
C LEU A 178 -35.21 20.58 7.06
N HIS A 179 -36.10 20.48 8.04
CA HIS A 179 -36.96 19.31 8.21
C HIS A 179 -38.06 19.37 7.14
N ILE A 180 -37.89 18.62 6.06
CA ILE A 180 -38.85 18.57 4.95
C ILE A 180 -40.07 17.77 5.40
N SER A 181 -41.19 18.47 5.63
CA SER A 181 -42.49 17.84 5.81
C SER A 181 -42.97 17.32 4.46
N GLN A 182 -43.12 16.00 4.34
CA GLN A 182 -43.64 15.31 3.17
C GLN A 182 -45.00 15.89 2.75
N SER A 183 -45.05 16.64 1.65
CA SER A 183 -46.33 17.01 1.04
C SER A 183 -46.70 15.96 0.00
N LYS A 184 -47.85 15.32 0.23
CA LYS A 184 -48.53 14.39 -0.68
C LYS A 184 -48.84 15.08 -2.00
N GLN A 185 -47.99 14.87 -3.00
CA GLN A 185 -48.32 14.66 -4.42
C GLN A 185 -47.02 14.80 -5.22
N GLY A 186 -46.49 13.67 -5.68
CA GLY A 186 -45.52 13.61 -6.78
C GLY A 186 -44.12 14.16 -6.52
N ILE A 187 -43.60 14.08 -5.29
CA ILE A 187 -42.19 14.39 -4.98
C ILE A 187 -41.38 13.08 -5.00
N THR A 188 -40.66 12.84 -6.09
CA THR A 188 -39.47 11.97 -6.17
C THR A 188 -38.24 12.83 -5.82
N ASP A 189 -38.18 13.36 -4.59
CA ASP A 189 -37.59 12.79 -3.38
C ASP A 189 -36.10 13.19 -3.27
N VAL A 190 -35.81 14.23 -2.48
CA VAL A 190 -34.44 14.60 -2.07
C VAL A 190 -33.80 13.44 -1.28
N THR A 191 -34.62 12.53 -0.74
CA THR A 191 -34.20 11.26 -0.18
C THR A 191 -33.54 10.38 -1.25
N ASP A 192 -34.01 10.35 -2.49
CA ASP A 192 -33.37 9.62 -3.59
C ASP A 192 -32.03 10.26 -3.98
N LEU A 193 -31.92 11.59 -3.97
CA LEU A 193 -30.63 12.29 -4.20
C LEU A 193 -29.63 12.05 -3.06
N ARG A 194 -30.11 12.03 -1.82
CA ARG A 194 -29.28 11.70 -0.65
C ARG A 194 -28.85 10.23 -0.67
N VAL A 195 -29.76 9.33 -1.02
CA VAL A 195 -29.48 7.90 -1.20
C VAL A 195 -28.50 7.70 -2.35
N TYR A 196 -28.67 8.37 -3.49
CA TYR A 196 -27.75 8.30 -4.64
C TYR A 196 -26.35 8.83 -4.30
N ASN A 197 -26.25 9.98 -3.64
CA ASN A 197 -24.97 10.53 -3.21
C ASN A 197 -24.29 9.64 -2.15
N LEU A 198 -25.05 9.09 -1.19
CA LEU A 198 -24.52 8.15 -0.21
C LEU A 198 -24.07 6.84 -0.89
N GLN A 199 -24.83 6.34 -1.85
CA GLN A 199 -24.49 5.16 -2.63
C GLN A 199 -23.19 5.38 -3.39
N THR A 200 -23.02 6.53 -4.05
CA THR A 200 -21.81 6.87 -4.80
C THR A 200 -20.58 6.95 -3.87
N ILE A 201 -20.73 7.51 -2.67
CA ILE A 201 -19.66 7.56 -1.66
C ILE A 201 -19.33 6.16 -1.14
N VAL A 202 -20.35 5.33 -0.88
CA VAL A 202 -20.17 3.95 -0.42
C VAL A 202 -19.49 3.10 -1.49
N ASP A 203 -19.88 3.22 -2.74
CA ASP A 203 -19.29 2.50 -3.87
C ASP A 203 -17.82 2.90 -4.05
N ALA A 204 -17.52 4.20 -4.06
CA ALA A 204 -16.14 4.68 -4.16
C ALA A 204 -15.26 4.21 -2.98
N LYS A 205 -15.84 4.16 -1.77
CA LYS A 205 -15.14 3.67 -0.58
C LYS A 205 -14.93 2.14 -0.65
N CYS A 206 -15.93 1.40 -1.14
CA CYS A 206 -15.85 -0.04 -1.35
C CYS A 206 -14.77 -0.38 -2.38
N ASP A 207 -14.74 0.33 -3.51
CA ASP A 207 -13.71 0.16 -4.55
C ASP A 207 -12.30 0.45 -4.02
N TYR A 208 -12.13 1.55 -3.27
CA TYR A 208 -10.86 1.86 -2.64
C TYR A 208 -10.43 0.78 -1.64
N GLN A 209 -11.35 0.31 -0.79
CA GLN A 209 -11.06 -0.76 0.16
C GLN A 209 -10.71 -2.07 -0.56
N ASN A 210 -11.42 -2.42 -1.62
CA ASN A 210 -11.14 -3.60 -2.44
C ASN A 210 -9.76 -3.51 -3.09
N GLN A 211 -9.34 -2.34 -3.59
CA GLN A 211 -7.99 -2.14 -4.12
C GLN A 211 -6.91 -2.30 -3.05
N VAL A 212 -7.12 -1.74 -1.85
CA VAL A 212 -6.19 -1.87 -0.73
C VAL A 212 -6.08 -3.34 -0.28
N ILE A 213 -7.20 -4.05 -0.15
CA ILE A 213 -7.24 -5.47 0.20
C ILE A 213 -6.51 -6.29 -0.85
N THR A 214 -6.84 -6.11 -2.14
CA THR A 214 -6.19 -6.83 -3.25
C THR A 214 -4.67 -6.62 -3.25
N THR A 215 -4.22 -5.39 -2.99
CA THR A 215 -2.79 -5.07 -2.91
C THR A 215 -2.13 -5.74 -1.70
N ALA A 216 -2.80 -5.77 -0.55
CA ALA A 216 -2.30 -6.43 0.65
C ALA A 216 -2.21 -7.95 0.46
N GLU A 217 -3.23 -8.58 -0.15
CA GLU A 217 -3.25 -10.00 -0.49
C GLU A 217 -2.10 -10.36 -1.44
N HIS A 218 -1.88 -9.57 -2.50
CA HIS A 218 -0.77 -9.79 -3.42
C HIS A 218 0.60 -9.74 -2.73
N ASN A 219 0.78 -8.78 -1.81
CA ASN A 219 2.02 -8.67 -1.04
C ASN A 219 2.21 -9.83 -0.05
N LEU A 220 1.13 -10.36 0.53
CA LEU A 220 1.17 -11.54 1.40
C LEU A 220 1.53 -12.80 0.60
N VAL A 221 0.92 -13.01 -0.57
CA VAL A 221 1.24 -14.14 -1.47
C VAL A 221 2.73 -14.13 -1.83
N LYS A 222 3.29 -12.98 -2.25
CA LYS A 222 4.74 -12.87 -2.53
C LYS A 222 5.63 -13.22 -1.34
N LYS A 223 5.23 -12.85 -0.12
CA LYS A 223 5.98 -13.20 1.10
C LYS A 223 5.90 -14.69 1.39
N ILE A 224 4.73 -15.30 1.20
CA ILE A 224 4.53 -16.75 1.36
C ILE A 224 5.41 -17.49 0.35
N ASP A 225 5.38 -17.12 -0.93
CA ASP A 225 6.22 -17.75 -1.95
C ASP A 225 7.72 -17.68 -1.62
N ASN A 226 8.20 -16.54 -1.12
CA ASN A 226 9.59 -16.37 -0.69
C ASN A 226 9.95 -17.29 0.48
N ILE A 227 9.05 -17.43 1.46
CA ILE A 227 9.23 -18.31 2.61
C ILE A 227 9.24 -19.77 2.16
N THR A 228 8.31 -20.17 1.30
CA THR A 228 8.24 -21.52 0.74
C THR A 228 9.53 -21.90 0.02
N GLN A 229 10.06 -21.03 -0.85
CA GLN A 229 11.34 -21.27 -1.52
C GLN A 229 12.52 -21.42 -0.55
N LYS A 230 12.54 -20.63 0.55
CA LYS A 230 13.59 -20.75 1.58
C LYS A 230 13.48 -22.06 2.35
N ILE A 231 12.27 -22.53 2.62
CA ILE A 231 12.03 -23.83 3.27
C ILE A 231 12.57 -24.96 2.38
N GLU A 232 12.21 -24.96 1.09
CA GLU A 232 12.68 -25.97 0.14
C GLU A 232 14.22 -26.00 0.03
N GLN A 233 14.87 -24.83 0.05
CA GLN A 233 16.34 -24.75 0.06
C GLN A 233 16.96 -25.33 1.34
N ILE A 234 16.35 -25.06 2.50
CA ILE A 234 16.82 -25.60 3.78
C ILE A 234 16.66 -27.12 3.81
N GLU A 235 15.52 -27.65 3.37
CA GLU A 235 15.26 -29.10 3.31
C GLU A 235 16.24 -29.82 2.38
N SER A 236 16.51 -29.24 1.20
CA SER A 236 17.51 -29.76 0.26
C SER A 236 18.91 -29.82 0.88
N LYS A 237 19.33 -28.74 1.57
CA LYS A 237 20.63 -28.70 2.25
C LYS A 237 20.72 -29.71 3.39
N LEU A 238 19.67 -29.84 4.21
CA LEU A 238 19.60 -30.82 5.29
C LEU A 238 19.73 -32.26 4.76
N THR A 239 19.11 -32.54 3.61
CA THR A 239 19.21 -33.85 2.94
C THR A 239 20.64 -34.12 2.50
N GLN A 240 21.29 -33.16 1.82
CA GLN A 240 22.69 -33.28 1.40
C GLN A 240 23.65 -33.46 2.57
N ASP A 241 23.49 -32.67 3.64
CA ASP A 241 24.32 -32.77 4.84
C ASP A 241 24.13 -34.15 5.49
N SER A 242 22.90 -34.65 5.59
CA SER A 242 22.62 -35.98 6.14
C SER A 242 23.25 -37.11 5.31
N GLU A 243 23.19 -37.03 3.98
CA GLU A 243 23.83 -38.00 3.08
C GLU A 243 25.35 -37.98 3.24
N PHE A 244 25.95 -36.78 3.33
CA PHE A 244 27.37 -36.60 3.57
C PHE A 244 27.80 -37.24 4.90
N PHE A 245 27.10 -36.97 6.00
CA PHE A 245 27.41 -37.58 7.30
C PHE A 245 27.25 -39.10 7.30
N CYS A 246 26.18 -39.63 6.71
CA CYS A 246 25.96 -41.07 6.60
C CYS A 246 27.08 -41.78 5.84
N SER A 247 27.51 -41.21 4.70
CA SER A 247 28.63 -41.76 3.93
C SER A 247 29.95 -41.74 4.69
N GLY A 248 30.23 -40.65 5.43
CA GLY A 248 31.40 -40.53 6.28
C GLY A 248 31.41 -41.56 7.44
N LEU A 249 30.26 -41.79 8.06
CA LEU A 249 30.11 -42.81 9.11
C LEU A 249 30.33 -44.22 8.55
N GLN A 250 29.76 -44.55 7.39
CA GLN A 250 29.98 -45.85 6.74
C GLN A 250 31.46 -46.08 6.41
N GLN A 251 32.16 -45.06 5.91
CA GLN A 251 33.58 -45.18 5.61
C GLN A 251 34.42 -45.38 6.88
N SER A 252 34.09 -44.67 7.96
CA SER A 252 34.73 -44.85 9.26
C SER A 252 34.52 -46.26 9.81
N ASP A 253 33.29 -46.78 9.75
CA ASP A 253 32.94 -48.13 10.21
C ASP A 253 33.68 -49.23 9.42
N GLN A 254 33.80 -49.07 8.10
CA GLN A 254 34.61 -49.95 7.26
C GLN A 254 36.09 -49.95 7.66
N ASN A 255 36.64 -48.78 7.99
CA ASN A 255 38.04 -48.66 8.42
C ASN A 255 38.25 -49.28 9.80
N ILE A 256 37.34 -49.05 10.75
CA ILE A 256 37.37 -49.67 12.08
C ILE A 256 37.30 -51.19 11.95
N THR A 257 36.39 -51.71 11.11
CA THR A 257 36.26 -53.15 10.87
C THR A 257 37.54 -53.76 10.29
N LYS A 258 38.17 -53.10 9.32
CA LYS A 258 39.48 -53.54 8.76
C LYS A 258 40.57 -53.57 9.83
N LEU A 259 40.68 -52.51 10.63
CA LEU A 259 41.66 -52.44 11.72
C LEU A 259 41.42 -53.55 12.75
N TYR A 260 40.17 -53.80 13.12
CA TYR A 260 39.80 -54.86 14.05
C TYR A 260 40.21 -56.24 13.54
N LEU A 261 39.94 -56.54 12.26
CA LEU A 261 40.36 -57.80 11.64
C LEU A 261 41.88 -57.96 11.61
N GLN A 262 42.61 -56.87 11.33
CA GLN A 262 44.07 -56.89 11.29
C GLN A 262 44.68 -57.09 12.70
N ILE A 263 44.09 -56.49 13.73
CA ILE A 263 44.47 -56.72 15.13
C ILE A 263 44.26 -58.19 15.50
N GLN A 264 43.12 -58.77 15.13
CA GLN A 264 42.83 -60.20 15.38
C GLN A 264 43.85 -61.12 14.70
N GLN A 265 44.19 -60.85 13.44
CA GLN A 265 45.23 -61.62 12.72
C GLN A 265 46.61 -61.49 13.38
N ASN A 266 47.01 -60.27 13.74
CA ASN A 266 48.28 -60.04 14.44
C ASN A 266 48.34 -60.76 15.78
N HIS A 267 47.22 -60.77 16.53
CA HIS A 267 47.13 -61.48 17.81
C HIS A 267 47.28 -63.00 17.63
N GLN A 268 46.65 -63.58 16.59
CA GLN A 268 46.83 -65.00 16.26
C GLN A 268 48.28 -65.33 15.88
N ILE A 269 48.94 -64.47 15.10
CA ILE A 269 50.35 -64.64 14.73
C ILE A 269 51.25 -64.58 15.97
N GLN A 270 51.04 -63.59 16.85
CA GLN A 270 51.79 -63.49 18.11
C GLN A 270 51.62 -64.73 18.98
N THR A 271 50.39 -65.23 19.11
CA THR A 271 50.09 -66.43 19.90
C THR A 271 50.86 -67.64 19.37
N LYS A 272 50.80 -67.90 18.05
CA LYS A 272 51.56 -69.00 17.41
C LYS A 272 53.07 -68.84 17.56
N LEU A 273 53.58 -67.61 17.49
CA LEU A 273 55.01 -67.34 17.66
C LEU A 273 55.47 -67.70 19.09
N VAL A 274 54.68 -67.32 20.10
CA VAL A 274 54.95 -67.66 21.50
C VAL A 274 54.91 -69.17 21.73
N GLU A 275 53.90 -69.86 21.20
CA GLU A 275 53.79 -71.33 21.28
C GLU A 275 54.99 -72.04 20.64
N ASN A 276 55.41 -71.57 19.46
CA ASN A 276 56.57 -72.12 18.75
C ASN A 276 57.87 -71.92 19.54
N LEU A 277 58.10 -70.71 20.07
CA LEU A 277 59.27 -70.40 20.89
C LEU A 277 59.31 -71.26 22.15
N GLN A 278 58.17 -71.43 22.84
CA GLN A 278 58.08 -72.27 24.02
C GLN A 278 58.38 -73.74 23.70
N THR A 279 57.84 -74.26 22.60
CA THR A 279 58.09 -75.64 22.15
C THR A 279 59.56 -75.87 21.81
N GLN A 280 60.18 -74.92 21.09
CA GLN A 280 61.61 -74.99 20.75
C GLN A 280 62.49 -74.95 22.00
N MET A 281 62.17 -74.06 22.96
CA MET A 281 62.90 -73.96 24.23
C MET A 281 62.81 -75.24 25.04
N ASN A 282 61.60 -75.80 25.19
CA ASN A 282 61.39 -77.06 25.89
C ASN A 282 62.15 -78.22 25.23
N THR A 283 62.15 -78.27 23.89
CA THR A 283 62.90 -79.29 23.13
C THR A 283 64.40 -79.15 23.34
N GLN A 284 64.94 -77.93 23.30
CA GLN A 284 66.36 -77.69 23.57
C GLN A 284 66.73 -78.05 25.01
N GLN A 285 65.90 -77.69 25.99
CA GLN A 285 66.09 -78.08 27.39
C GLN A 285 66.11 -79.61 27.55
N GLN A 286 65.21 -80.33 26.90
CA GLN A 286 65.18 -81.79 26.94
C GLN A 286 66.44 -82.41 26.33
N VAL A 287 66.89 -81.93 25.17
CA VAL A 287 68.14 -82.39 24.53
C VAL A 287 69.36 -82.15 25.43
N ILE A 288 69.42 -81.00 26.12
CA ILE A 288 70.47 -80.71 27.09
C ILE A 288 70.40 -81.69 28.26
N LEU A 289 69.20 -81.91 28.81
CA LEU A 289 68.96 -82.83 29.93
C LEU A 289 69.39 -84.26 29.58
N ASP A 290 69.02 -84.73 28.39
CA ASP A 290 69.37 -86.07 27.89
C ASP A 290 70.89 -86.22 27.76
N LYS A 291 71.59 -85.21 27.22
CA LYS A 291 73.06 -85.20 27.14
C LYS A 291 73.72 -85.20 28.51
N VAL A 292 73.21 -84.40 29.46
CA VAL A 292 73.72 -84.37 30.84
C VAL A 292 73.54 -85.75 31.50
N ASN A 293 72.38 -86.39 31.32
CA ASN A 293 72.11 -87.72 31.85
C ASN A 293 73.02 -88.79 31.22
N GLN A 294 73.21 -88.76 29.90
CA GLN A 294 74.14 -89.66 29.20
C GLN A 294 75.57 -89.50 29.71
N ASN A 295 76.04 -88.27 29.85
CA ASN A 295 77.38 -87.98 30.40
C ASN A 295 77.50 -88.47 31.84
N ALA A 296 76.49 -88.23 32.69
CA ALA A 296 76.47 -88.71 34.07
C ALA A 296 76.56 -90.25 34.14
N GLN A 297 75.80 -90.97 33.29
CA GLN A 297 75.89 -92.43 33.18
C GLN A 297 77.27 -92.89 32.68
N GLN A 298 77.87 -92.20 31.72
CA GLN A 298 79.20 -92.54 31.22
C GLN A 298 80.28 -92.34 32.30
N VAL A 299 80.21 -91.23 33.04
CA VAL A 299 81.10 -90.98 34.19
C VAL A 299 80.89 -92.02 35.27
N GLN A 300 79.64 -92.38 35.59
CA GLN A 300 79.33 -93.42 36.56
C GLN A 300 79.96 -94.76 36.18
N LYS A 301 79.86 -95.19 34.92
CA LYS A 301 80.53 -96.41 34.42
C LYS A 301 82.05 -96.34 34.52
N GLN A 302 82.64 -95.17 34.28
CA GLN A 302 84.09 -94.98 34.45
C GLN A 302 84.51 -95.10 35.91
N ILE A 303 83.71 -94.55 36.85
CA ILE A 303 83.93 -94.68 38.29
C ILE A 303 83.85 -96.15 38.71
N GLU A 304 82.79 -96.87 38.32
CA GLU A 304 82.63 -98.31 38.62
C GLU A 304 83.82 -99.13 38.09
N GLY A 305 84.26 -98.88 36.85
CA GLY A 305 85.43 -99.56 36.29
C GLY A 305 86.75 -99.23 37.02
N LEU A 306 86.89 -98.02 37.59
CA LEU A 306 88.02 -97.67 38.44
C LEU A 306 87.94 -98.36 39.81
N GLU A 307 86.75 -98.45 40.40
CA GLU A 307 86.50 -99.17 41.66
C GLU A 307 86.83 -100.67 41.53
N GLU A 308 86.47 -101.29 40.40
CA GLU A 308 86.84 -102.68 40.09
C GLU A 308 88.36 -102.86 40.00
N ARG A 309 89.05 -102.00 39.24
CA ARG A 309 90.52 -102.05 39.12
C ARG A 309 91.21 -101.82 40.47
N PHE A 310 90.69 -100.88 41.27
CA PHE A 310 91.20 -100.61 42.60
C PHE A 310 91.04 -101.81 43.52
N SER A 311 89.90 -102.49 43.47
CA SER A 311 89.65 -103.73 44.22
C SER A 311 90.64 -104.84 43.85
N VAL A 312 90.99 -104.98 42.56
CA VAL A 312 92.04 -105.91 42.10
C VAL A 312 93.41 -105.53 42.67
N VAL A 313 93.80 -104.26 42.59
CA VAL A 313 95.07 -103.77 43.17
C VAL A 313 95.10 -104.03 44.68
N GLN A 314 94.03 -103.72 45.38
CA GLN A 314 93.91 -103.96 46.83
C GLN A 314 94.06 -105.45 47.16
N SER A 315 93.41 -106.34 46.40
CA SER A 315 93.55 -107.79 46.55
C SER A 315 94.99 -108.26 46.30
N ASN A 316 95.63 -107.79 45.22
CA ASN A 316 97.03 -108.13 44.91
C ASN A 316 97.98 -107.66 46.02
N VAL A 317 97.80 -106.44 46.54
CA VAL A 317 98.57 -105.93 47.68
C VAL A 317 98.35 -106.80 48.92
N GLN A 318 97.11 -107.21 49.20
CA GLN A 318 96.81 -108.10 50.32
C GLN A 318 97.50 -109.46 50.17
N GLN A 319 97.48 -110.07 48.98
CA GLN A 319 98.19 -111.32 48.70
C GLN A 319 99.71 -111.20 48.92
N ILE A 320 100.33 -110.09 48.50
CA ILE A 320 101.74 -109.81 48.76
C ILE A 320 102.01 -109.72 50.26
N LEU A 321 101.16 -109.01 51.01
CA LEU A 321 101.29 -108.89 52.47
C LEU A 321 101.18 -110.24 53.17
N ASP A 322 100.24 -111.09 52.74
CA ASP A 322 100.04 -112.42 53.31
C ASP A 322 101.22 -113.36 52.99
N PHE A 323 101.76 -113.31 51.77
CA PHE A 323 102.97 -114.02 51.38
C PHE A 323 104.16 -113.63 52.28
N LEU A 324 104.38 -112.33 52.48
CA LEU A 324 105.45 -111.81 53.34
C LEU A 324 105.29 -112.24 54.80
N LYS A 325 104.05 -112.38 55.30
CA LYS A 325 103.78 -112.89 56.66
C LYS A 325 104.04 -114.40 56.78
N SER A 326 103.77 -115.18 55.74
CA SER A 326 103.98 -116.63 55.73
C SER A 326 105.44 -117.09 55.52
N SER A 327 106.32 -116.15 55.14
CA SER A 327 107.75 -116.41 54.86
C SER A 327 108.67 -116.15 56.08
N LYS A 328 108.10 -116.12 57.30
CA LYS A 328 108.79 -116.02 58.59
C LYS A 328 108.58 -117.30 59.39
#